data_AF-A0A511WN72-F1
#
_entry.id   AF-A0A511WN72-F1
#
_cell.length_a   1.000
_cell.length_b   1.000
_cell.length_c   1.000
_cell.angle_alpha   90.00
_cell.angle_beta   90.00
_cell.angle_gamma   90.00
#
_symmetry.space_group_name_H-M   'P 1'
#
loop_
_entity.id
_entity.type
_entity.pdbx_description
1 polymer ?
#
loop_
_entity_poly.entity_id
_entity_poly.type
_entity_poly.pdbx_seq_one_letter_code
_entity_poly.pdbx_strand_id
1 'polypeptide(L)'
;MYKILTGIFLLTSLVFAYLWFDTTKSSEIDTFTRDAATSAVSELPFRIEDVTLSFESFHSEEDEKAKFYAETLLTRSLQQLTGNQRLLNAAERSSELEKGYFRDYSNELFKLRSVITTESFEEEDSDKAEEITAALKQLHTDVQYIVDKDSFTVSDKEKMQALTETIHSFNEEFLS
;
A
#
# COMPACT_ATOMS: atom_id res chain seq x y z
N MET A 1 58.67 22.03 5.31
CA MET A 1 58.35 20.60 5.07
C MET A 1 57.22 20.11 5.97
N TYR A 2 57.32 20.23 7.31
CA TYR A 2 56.29 19.73 8.24
C TYR A 2 54.88 20.29 7.99
N LYS A 3 54.73 21.60 7.71
CA LYS A 3 53.44 22.26 7.40
C LYS A 3 52.76 21.75 6.11
N ILE A 4 53.54 21.34 5.11
CA ILE A 4 53.02 20.81 3.84
C ILE A 4 52.50 19.38 4.08
N LEU A 5 53.24 18.59 4.84
CA LEU A 5 52.83 17.24 5.24
C LEU A 5 51.57 17.24 6.13
N THR A 6 51.43 18.21 7.04
CA THR A 6 50.21 18.34 7.86
C THR A 6 49.00 18.75 7.02
N GLY A 7 49.20 19.64 6.05
CA GLY A 7 48.14 20.06 5.11
C GLY A 7 47.63 18.90 4.26
N ILE A 8 48.53 18.08 3.71
CA ILE A 8 48.16 16.90 2.93
C ILE A 8 47.43 15.88 3.82
N PHE A 9 47.90 15.64 5.04
CA PHE A 9 47.29 14.68 5.97
C PHE A 9 45.87 15.09 6.39
N LEU A 10 45.64 16.39 6.64
CA LEU A 10 44.31 16.94 6.92
C LEU A 10 43.36 16.76 5.74
N LEU A 11 43.85 17.01 4.53
CA LEU A 11 43.06 16.90 3.31
C LEU A 11 42.70 15.44 3.00
N THR A 12 43.63 14.51 3.17
CA THR A 12 43.33 13.07 3.07
C THR A 12 42.36 12.61 4.17
N SER A 13 42.48 13.13 5.39
CA SER A 13 41.58 12.76 6.49
C SER A 13 40.15 13.25 6.24
N LEU A 14 39.99 14.45 5.69
CA LEU A 14 38.69 14.97 5.25
C LEU A 14 38.09 14.15 4.11
N VAL A 15 38.90 13.73 3.14
CA VAL A 15 38.44 12.85 2.04
C VAL A 15 38.03 11.49 2.57
N PHE A 16 38.79 10.87 3.47
CA PHE A 16 38.42 9.59 4.08
C PHE A 16 37.19 9.70 4.97
N ALA A 17 37.05 10.77 5.75
CA ALA A 17 35.85 11.02 6.55
C ALA A 17 34.62 11.23 5.66
N TYR A 18 34.77 11.96 4.55
CA TYR A 18 33.73 12.13 3.54
C TYR A 18 33.33 10.79 2.91
N LEU A 19 34.31 10.02 2.40
CA LEU A 19 34.05 8.71 1.80
C LEU A 19 33.44 7.71 2.78
N TRP A 20 33.83 7.74 4.06
CA TRP A 20 33.25 6.88 5.11
C TRP A 20 31.82 7.28 5.48
N PHE A 21 31.54 8.58 5.52
CA PHE A 21 30.21 9.10 5.83
C PHE A 21 29.21 8.86 4.68
N ASP A 22 29.68 8.94 3.44
CA ASP A 22 28.85 8.81 2.23
C ASP A 22 28.48 7.34 1.91
N THR A 23 29.30 6.37 2.29
CA THR A 23 29.17 4.98 1.80
C THR A 23 28.32 4.03 2.65
N THR A 24 28.05 4.32 3.93
CA THR A 24 27.57 3.28 4.86
C THR A 24 26.20 3.48 5.50
N LYS A 25 25.63 4.70 5.52
CA LYS A 25 24.37 4.94 6.26
C LYS A 25 23.15 5.28 5.41
N SER A 26 23.33 5.87 4.23
CA SER A 26 22.22 6.27 3.38
C SER A 26 21.58 5.04 2.70
N SER A 27 22.41 4.18 2.11
CA SER A 27 21.94 3.06 1.28
C SER A 27 21.25 1.96 2.09
N GLU A 28 21.74 1.61 3.28
CA GLU A 28 21.13 0.57 4.12
C GLU A 28 19.74 0.96 4.63
N ILE A 29 19.55 2.22 5.05
CA ILE A 29 18.25 2.73 5.53
C ILE A 29 17.25 2.83 4.39
N ASP A 30 17.70 3.28 3.22
CA ASP A 30 16.90 3.41 2.00
C ASP A 30 16.41 2.02 1.51
N THR A 31 17.29 1.01 1.57
CA THR A 31 16.97 -0.38 1.22
C THR A 31 15.96 -1.00 2.18
N PHE A 32 16.17 -0.85 3.50
CA PHE A 32 15.23 -1.34 4.50
C PHE A 32 13.84 -0.73 4.32
N THR A 33 13.77 0.57 4.05
CA THR A 33 12.50 1.28 3.87
C THR A 33 11.75 0.80 2.64
N ARG A 34 12.46 0.53 1.53
CA ARG A 34 11.89 -0.09 0.33
C ARG A 34 11.34 -1.48 0.60
N ASP A 35 12.10 -2.33 1.30
CA ASP A 35 11.70 -3.71 1.57
C ASP A 35 10.48 -3.76 2.51
N ALA A 36 10.43 -2.88 3.52
CA ALA A 36 9.28 -2.71 4.40
C ALA A 36 8.04 -2.22 3.63
N ALA A 37 8.20 -1.29 2.69
CA ALA A 37 7.11 -0.83 1.83
C ALA A 37 6.63 -1.94 0.87
N THR A 38 7.54 -2.75 0.33
CA THR A 38 7.20 -3.93 -0.49
C THR A 38 6.37 -4.91 0.32
N SER A 39 6.81 -5.27 1.53
CA SER A 39 6.03 -6.13 2.41
C SER A 39 4.64 -5.57 2.69
N ALA A 40 4.52 -4.27 2.94
CA ALA A 40 3.24 -3.63 3.22
C ALA A 40 2.27 -3.66 2.02
N VAL A 41 2.78 -3.51 0.79
CA VAL A 41 1.96 -3.60 -0.43
C VAL A 41 1.61 -5.06 -0.74
N SER A 42 2.52 -6.01 -0.51
CA SER A 42 2.25 -7.44 -0.67
C SER A 42 1.19 -7.99 0.30
N GLU A 43 0.90 -7.29 1.40
CA GLU A 43 -0.20 -7.64 2.29
C GLU A 43 -1.59 -7.25 1.74
N LEU A 44 -1.67 -6.43 0.70
CA LEU A 44 -2.93 -5.90 0.18
C LEU A 44 -3.98 -6.97 -0.19
N PRO A 45 -3.64 -8.09 -0.87
CA PRO A 45 -4.63 -9.12 -1.18
C PRO A 45 -5.38 -9.60 0.06
N PHE A 46 -4.65 -9.90 1.15
CA PHE A 46 -5.26 -10.34 2.40
C PHE A 46 -6.21 -9.29 2.99
N ARG A 47 -5.88 -7.99 2.85
CA ARG A 47 -6.78 -6.91 3.29
C ARG A 47 -8.05 -6.84 2.46
N ILE A 48 -7.96 -7.05 1.15
CA ILE A 48 -9.12 -7.07 0.25
C ILE A 48 -9.98 -8.31 0.56
N GLU A 49 -9.37 -9.46 0.82
CA GLU A 49 -10.07 -10.69 1.25
C GLU A 49 -10.84 -10.45 2.56
N ASP A 50 -10.20 -9.88 3.57
CA ASP A 50 -10.83 -9.54 4.86
C ASP A 50 -12.05 -8.61 4.68
N VAL A 51 -11.92 -7.60 3.81
CA VAL A 51 -13.02 -6.69 3.47
C VAL A 51 -14.15 -7.44 2.76
N THR A 52 -13.82 -8.29 1.79
CA THR A 52 -14.79 -9.08 1.02
C THR A 52 -15.61 -9.98 1.94
N LEU A 53 -14.95 -10.74 2.82
CA LEU A 53 -15.63 -11.64 3.76
C LEU A 53 -16.51 -10.88 4.75
N SER A 54 -16.04 -9.73 5.23
CA SER A 54 -16.80 -8.91 6.19
C SER A 54 -18.01 -8.25 5.53
N PHE A 55 -17.88 -7.82 4.27
CA PHE A 55 -18.96 -7.26 3.47
C PHE A 55 -20.05 -8.31 3.21
N GLU A 56 -19.65 -9.48 2.71
CA GLU A 56 -20.56 -10.61 2.46
C GLU A 56 -21.30 -11.02 3.73
N SER A 57 -20.62 -11.06 4.88
CA SER A 57 -21.25 -11.34 6.18
C SER A 57 -22.26 -10.27 6.59
N PHE A 58 -21.94 -8.99 6.41
CA PHE A 58 -22.84 -7.90 6.79
C PHE A 58 -24.16 -7.91 5.99
N HIS A 59 -24.09 -8.25 4.70
CA HIS A 59 -25.27 -8.29 3.83
C HIS A 59 -26.03 -9.62 3.84
N SER A 60 -25.51 -10.69 4.47
CA SER A 60 -26.18 -11.99 4.56
C SER A 60 -26.81 -12.30 5.93
N GLU A 61 -26.42 -11.59 6.99
CA GLU A 61 -26.93 -11.84 8.35
C GLU A 61 -28.31 -11.21 8.59
N GLU A 62 -29.30 -12.05 8.93
CA GLU A 62 -30.69 -11.63 9.17
C GLU A 62 -30.98 -11.24 10.65
N ASP A 63 -30.14 -11.65 11.61
CA ASP A 63 -30.30 -11.35 13.03
C ASP A 63 -29.64 -10.01 13.42
N GLU A 64 -30.32 -9.18 14.22
CA GLU A 64 -29.82 -7.85 14.62
C GLU A 64 -28.47 -7.89 15.37
N LYS A 65 -28.24 -8.90 16.22
CA LYS A 65 -26.97 -9.01 16.95
C LYS A 65 -25.87 -9.47 16.02
N ALA A 66 -26.14 -10.45 15.16
CA ALA A 66 -25.19 -10.90 14.15
C ALA A 66 -24.79 -9.76 13.21
N LYS A 67 -25.77 -8.96 12.76
CA LYS A 67 -25.55 -7.78 11.92
C LYS A 67 -24.67 -6.73 12.59
N PHE A 68 -24.86 -6.42 13.88
CA PHE A 68 -23.98 -5.50 14.62
C PHE A 68 -22.53 -6.00 14.70
N TYR A 69 -22.32 -7.30 14.90
CA TYR A 69 -20.97 -7.87 14.89
C TYR A 69 -20.34 -7.79 13.50
N ALA A 70 -21.10 -8.13 12.45
CA ALA A 70 -20.64 -8.05 11.07
C ALA A 70 -20.29 -6.60 10.66
N GLU A 71 -21.11 -5.62 11.05
CA GLU A 71 -20.83 -4.20 10.87
C GLU A 71 -19.52 -3.78 11.53
N THR A 72 -19.28 -4.24 12.76
CA THR A 72 -18.05 -3.95 13.50
C THR A 72 -16.83 -4.58 12.81
N LEU A 73 -16.97 -5.80 12.27
CA LEU A 73 -15.91 -6.47 11.52
C LEU A 73 -15.60 -5.71 10.23
N LEU A 74 -16.62 -5.37 9.44
CA LEU A 74 -16.48 -4.61 8.20
C LEU A 74 -15.82 -3.26 8.43
N THR A 75 -16.25 -2.53 9.46
CA THR A 75 -15.63 -1.25 9.84
C THR A 75 -14.14 -1.40 10.14
N ARG A 76 -13.73 -2.48 10.83
CA ARG A 76 -12.32 -2.75 11.13
C ARG A 76 -11.52 -3.11 9.89
N SER A 77 -12.06 -3.95 9.02
CA SER A 77 -11.42 -4.34 7.76
C SER A 77 -11.21 -3.11 6.87
N LEU A 78 -12.22 -2.24 6.76
CA LEU A 78 -12.13 -0.98 6.00
C LEU A 78 -11.11 0.00 6.59
N GLN A 79 -10.94 0.05 7.91
CA GLN A 79 -9.88 0.86 8.54
C GLN A 79 -8.47 0.38 8.19
N GLN A 80 -8.30 -0.92 7.97
CA GLN A 80 -7.01 -1.54 7.66
C GLN A 80 -6.64 -1.47 6.18
N LEU A 81 -7.61 -1.26 5.29
CA LEU A 81 -7.43 -1.21 3.84
C LEU A 81 -6.43 -0.13 3.40
N THR A 82 -6.51 1.05 4.03
CA THR A 82 -5.48 2.08 3.90
C THR A 82 -4.34 1.74 4.87
N GLY A 83 -3.43 0.85 4.44
CA GLY A 83 -2.30 0.35 5.22
C GLY A 83 -1.31 1.42 5.72
N ASN A 84 -0.07 1.01 6.03
CA ASN A 84 0.94 1.88 6.66
C ASN A 84 1.45 3.03 5.77
N GLN A 85 0.65 4.09 5.60
CA GLN A 85 0.98 5.30 4.84
C GLN A 85 2.33 5.92 5.25
N ARG A 86 2.70 5.81 6.54
CA ARG A 86 3.99 6.30 7.04
C ARG A 86 5.18 5.57 6.42
N LEU A 87 5.07 4.26 6.18
CA LEU A 87 6.13 3.46 5.54
C LEU A 87 6.24 3.83 4.06
N LEU A 88 5.11 4.01 3.37
CA LEU A 88 5.08 4.43 1.97
C LEU A 88 5.68 5.84 1.77
N ASN A 89 5.32 6.79 2.64
CA ASN A 89 5.88 8.15 2.62
C ASN A 89 7.38 8.17 3.00
N ALA A 90 7.84 7.22 3.82
CA ALA A 90 9.27 7.07 4.08
C ALA A 90 9.99 6.50 2.85
N ALA A 91 9.39 5.50 2.19
CA ALA A 91 9.92 4.91 0.97
C ALA A 91 10.01 5.93 -0.17
N GLU A 92 9.01 6.79 -0.36
CA GLU A 92 9.03 7.84 -1.39
C GLU A 92 10.14 8.90 -1.16
N ARG A 93 10.62 9.05 0.09
CA ARG A 93 11.74 9.95 0.42
C ARG A 93 13.11 9.30 0.17
N SER A 94 13.16 7.97 0.02
CA SER A 94 14.36 7.25 -0.37
C SER A 94 14.77 7.62 -1.80
N SER A 95 16.07 7.54 -2.07
CA SER A 95 16.62 7.74 -3.41
C SER A 95 16.38 6.55 -4.35
N GLU A 96 15.95 5.41 -3.81
CA GLU A 96 15.74 4.14 -4.52
C GLU A 96 14.40 4.05 -5.28
N LEU A 97 13.50 5.03 -5.10
CA LEU A 97 12.12 4.97 -5.61
C LEU A 97 11.73 6.22 -6.37
N GLU A 98 10.92 6.04 -7.41
CA GLU A 98 10.33 7.14 -8.16
C GLU A 98 9.16 7.75 -7.38
N LYS A 99 9.09 9.08 -7.38
CA LYS A 99 8.13 9.86 -6.59
C LYS A 99 6.78 9.92 -7.28
N GLY A 100 5.70 10.03 -6.51
CA GLY A 100 4.33 10.19 -6.99
C GLY A 100 3.49 8.92 -6.92
N TYR A 101 4.04 7.73 -7.17
CA TYR A 101 3.26 6.49 -7.24
C TYR A 101 2.54 6.14 -5.95
N PHE A 102 3.21 6.30 -4.81
CA PHE A 102 2.60 5.98 -3.52
C PHE A 102 1.47 6.93 -3.15
N ARG A 103 1.54 8.19 -3.62
CA ARG A 103 0.46 9.15 -3.43
C ARG A 103 -0.77 8.71 -4.24
N ASP A 104 -0.57 8.37 -5.50
CA ASP A 104 -1.67 7.99 -6.40
C ASP A 104 -2.29 6.65 -5.94
N TYR A 105 -1.46 5.65 -5.61
CA TYR A 105 -1.89 4.41 -4.95
C TYR A 105 -2.68 4.65 -3.66
N SER A 106 -2.18 5.50 -2.77
CA SER A 106 -2.87 5.79 -1.50
C SER A 106 -4.21 6.50 -1.71
N ASN A 107 -4.31 7.34 -2.74
CA ASN A 107 -5.57 7.99 -3.10
C ASN A 107 -6.59 6.97 -3.60
N GLU A 108 -6.17 6.04 -4.46
CA GLU A 108 -7.07 4.99 -4.96
C GLU A 108 -7.51 4.02 -3.85
N LEU A 109 -6.64 3.68 -2.88
CA LEU A 109 -7.05 2.92 -1.69
C LEU A 109 -8.05 3.68 -0.81
N PHE A 110 -7.86 4.99 -0.67
CA PHE A 110 -8.79 5.82 0.09
C PHE A 110 -10.16 5.89 -0.57
N LYS A 111 -10.19 6.02 -1.90
CA LYS A 111 -11.43 5.96 -2.70
C LYS A 111 -12.10 4.59 -2.56
N LEU A 112 -11.35 3.49 -2.69
CA LEU A 112 -11.84 2.12 -2.52
C LEU A 112 -12.55 1.95 -1.19
N ARG A 113 -11.90 2.38 -0.09
CA ARG A 113 -12.50 2.38 1.24
C ARG A 113 -13.80 3.19 1.26
N SER A 114 -13.81 4.37 0.65
CA SER A 114 -14.99 5.25 0.61
C SER A 114 -16.15 4.61 -0.14
N VAL A 115 -15.90 4.10 -1.35
CA VAL A 115 -16.87 3.38 -2.19
C VAL A 115 -17.50 2.26 -1.39
N ILE A 116 -16.70 1.33 -0.85
CA ILE A 116 -17.23 0.19 -0.12
C ILE A 116 -18.01 0.66 1.11
N THR A 117 -17.55 1.69 1.82
CA THR A 117 -18.29 2.25 2.97
C THR A 117 -19.67 2.76 2.56
N THR A 118 -19.75 3.50 1.45
CA THR A 118 -21.02 4.02 0.93
C THR A 118 -21.96 2.87 0.60
N GLU A 119 -21.53 1.94 -0.26
CA GLU A 119 -22.38 0.82 -0.70
C GLU A 119 -22.76 -0.13 0.46
N SER A 120 -21.94 -0.20 1.52
CA SER A 120 -22.26 -1.06 2.67
C SER A 120 -23.40 -0.52 3.53
N PHE A 121 -23.61 0.80 3.58
CA PHE A 121 -24.49 1.43 4.59
C PHE A 121 -25.63 2.23 3.99
N GLU A 122 -25.71 2.36 2.68
CA GLU A 122 -26.92 2.83 2.01
C GLU A 122 -28.02 1.74 2.06
N GLU A 123 -29.30 2.15 2.13
CA GLU A 123 -30.44 1.22 2.16
C GLU A 123 -30.53 0.48 0.82
N GLU A 124 -30.02 -0.76 0.73
CA GLU A 124 -29.92 -1.48 -0.54
C GLU A 124 -30.71 -2.79 -0.67
N ASP A 125 -31.25 -2.94 -1.89
CA ASP A 125 -31.68 -4.17 -2.56
C ASP A 125 -30.55 -5.24 -2.57
N SER A 126 -30.91 -6.52 -2.42
CA SER A 126 -29.93 -7.62 -2.36
C SER A 126 -29.05 -7.77 -3.59
N ASP A 127 -29.52 -7.34 -4.77
CA ASP A 127 -28.86 -7.58 -6.06
C ASP A 127 -27.55 -6.79 -6.19
N LYS A 128 -27.44 -5.62 -5.56
CA LYS A 128 -26.21 -4.81 -5.57
C LYS A 128 -25.11 -5.39 -4.67
N ALA A 129 -25.49 -5.96 -3.52
CA ALA A 129 -24.53 -6.58 -2.62
C ALA A 129 -23.83 -7.78 -3.29
N GLU A 130 -24.54 -8.56 -4.11
CA GLU A 130 -23.95 -9.65 -4.89
C GLU A 130 -22.97 -9.12 -5.95
N GLU A 131 -23.33 -8.06 -6.67
CA GLU A 131 -22.49 -7.41 -7.68
C GLU A 131 -21.16 -6.91 -7.08
N ILE A 132 -21.23 -6.15 -5.99
CA ILE A 132 -20.04 -5.62 -5.30
C ILE A 132 -19.16 -6.75 -4.76
N THR A 133 -19.77 -7.80 -4.20
CA THR A 133 -19.03 -8.96 -3.70
C THR A 133 -18.27 -9.66 -4.83
N ALA A 134 -18.89 -9.79 -6.01
CA ALA A 134 -18.24 -10.38 -7.18
C ALA A 134 -17.07 -9.49 -7.67
N ALA A 135 -17.27 -8.18 -7.73
CA ALA A 135 -16.23 -7.22 -8.10
C ALA A 135 -15.05 -7.21 -7.11
N LEU A 136 -15.32 -7.31 -5.80
CA LEU A 136 -14.27 -7.43 -4.77
C LEU A 136 -13.46 -8.72 -4.90
N LYS A 137 -14.12 -9.86 -5.22
CA LYS A 137 -13.44 -11.15 -5.49
C LYS A 137 -12.55 -11.07 -6.73
N GLN A 138 -12.99 -10.35 -7.76
CA GLN A 138 -12.19 -10.10 -8.96
C GLN A 138 -11.00 -9.19 -8.65
N LEU A 139 -11.23 -8.07 -7.95
CA LEU A 139 -10.18 -7.15 -7.51
C LEU A 139 -9.11 -7.88 -6.68
N HIS A 140 -9.52 -8.74 -5.74
CA HIS A 140 -8.61 -9.59 -4.97
C HIS A 140 -7.71 -10.43 -5.88
N THR A 141 -8.30 -11.12 -6.85
CA THR A 141 -7.59 -12.01 -7.77
C THR A 141 -6.58 -11.24 -8.62
N ASP A 142 -6.98 -10.08 -9.14
CA ASP A 142 -6.12 -9.25 -9.99
C ASP A 142 -4.96 -8.63 -9.21
N VAL A 143 -5.23 -8.12 -8.00
CA VAL A 143 -4.21 -7.61 -7.09
C VAL A 143 -3.23 -8.73 -6.70
N GLN A 144 -3.75 -9.90 -6.31
CA GLN A 144 -2.93 -11.07 -5.98
C GLN A 144 -2.03 -11.47 -7.14
N TYR A 145 -2.55 -11.51 -8.37
CA TYR A 145 -1.76 -11.82 -9.56
C TYR A 145 -0.59 -10.85 -9.79
N ILE A 146 -0.74 -9.57 -9.41
CA ILE A 146 0.33 -8.57 -9.52
C ILE A 146 1.40 -8.78 -8.44
N VAL A 147 0.99 -9.05 -7.20
CA VAL A 147 1.92 -9.11 -6.05
C VAL A 147 2.55 -10.49 -5.81
N ASP A 148 1.89 -11.60 -6.19
CA ASP A 148 2.42 -12.98 -6.00
C ASP A 148 3.47 -13.38 -7.03
N LYS A 149 3.75 -12.53 -8.03
CA LYS A 149 4.91 -12.76 -8.90
C LYS A 149 6.18 -12.61 -8.06
N ASP A 150 7.04 -13.64 -8.07
CA ASP A 150 8.35 -13.71 -7.35
C ASP A 150 9.30 -12.51 -7.53
N SER A 151 8.94 -11.55 -8.39
CA SER A 151 9.68 -10.33 -8.69
C SER A 151 8.97 -9.04 -8.26
N PHE A 152 7.86 -9.09 -7.51
CA PHE A 152 7.19 -7.88 -7.08
C PHE A 152 8.05 -7.10 -6.09
N THR A 153 8.32 -5.85 -6.43
CA THR A 153 8.97 -4.88 -5.53
C THR A 153 8.31 -3.53 -5.80
N VAL A 154 8.25 -2.66 -4.79
CA VAL A 154 7.71 -1.30 -5.01
C VAL A 154 8.62 -0.42 -5.88
N SER A 155 9.84 -0.87 -6.18
CA SER A 155 10.73 -0.26 -7.18
C SER A 155 10.32 -0.60 -8.63
N ASP A 156 9.47 -1.62 -8.82
CA ASP A 156 8.94 -1.98 -10.13
C ASP A 156 7.79 -1.03 -10.50
N LYS A 157 8.13 0.00 -11.28
CA LYS A 157 7.21 1.02 -11.74
C LYS A 157 5.98 0.44 -12.43
N GLU A 158 6.18 -0.48 -13.37
CA GLU A 158 5.09 -1.02 -14.18
C GLU A 158 4.11 -1.79 -13.31
N LYS A 159 4.61 -2.56 -12.33
CA LYS A 159 3.74 -3.28 -11.39
C LYS A 159 3.01 -2.36 -10.42
N MET A 160 3.67 -1.32 -9.91
CA MET A 160 3.02 -0.33 -9.04
C MET A 160 1.94 0.47 -9.77
N GLN A 161 2.18 0.82 -11.04
CA GLN A 161 1.19 1.47 -11.89
C GLN A 161 0.01 0.53 -12.19
N ALA A 162 0.29 -0.71 -12.62
CA ALA A 162 -0.75 -1.71 -12.86
C ALA A 162 -1.61 -1.93 -11.60
N LEU A 163 -0.99 -2.04 -10.42
CA LEU A 163 -1.71 -2.17 -9.16
C LEU A 163 -2.64 -0.98 -8.89
N THR A 164 -2.14 0.23 -9.10
CA THR A 164 -2.92 1.46 -8.91
C THR A 164 -4.09 1.53 -9.89
N GLU A 165 -3.86 1.17 -11.17
CA GLU A 165 -4.88 1.15 -12.21
C GLU A 165 -5.95 0.08 -11.98
N THR A 166 -5.57 -1.10 -11.46
CA THR A 166 -6.51 -2.15 -11.06
C THR A 166 -7.48 -1.65 -9.98
N ILE A 167 -6.96 -0.98 -8.93
CA ILE A 167 -7.81 -0.41 -7.88
C ILE A 167 -8.66 0.73 -8.43
N HIS A 168 -8.08 1.59 -9.28
CA HIS A 168 -8.81 2.68 -9.92
C HIS A 168 -9.99 2.19 -10.75
N SER A 169 -9.81 1.12 -11.52
CA SER A 169 -10.85 0.55 -12.38
C SER A 169 -12.05 0.05 -11.56
N PHE A 170 -11.79 -0.60 -10.42
CA PHE A 170 -12.86 -0.95 -9.47
C PHE A 170 -13.56 0.31 -8.95
N ASN A 171 -12.81 1.34 -8.54
CA ASN A 171 -13.41 2.55 -7.98
C ASN A 171 -14.36 3.24 -8.97
N GLU A 172 -13.97 3.36 -10.24
CA GLU A 172 -14.79 4.01 -11.26
C GLU A 172 -16.10 3.26 -11.57
N GLU A 173 -16.13 1.94 -11.37
CA GLU A 173 -17.34 1.13 -11.57
C GLU A 173 -18.47 1.53 -10.61
N PHE A 174 -18.13 1.98 -9.40
CA PHE A 174 -19.08 2.27 -8.32
C PHE A 174 -19.13 3.74 -7.91
N LEU A 175 -18.43 4.64 -8.61
CA LEU A 175 -18.42 6.09 -8.33
C LEU A 175 -19.50 6.90 -9.10
N SER A 176 -20.54 6.24 -9.62
CA SER A 176 -21.57 6.86 -10.47
C SER A 176 -22.62 7.69 -9.72
#